data_AF-A0A961NP54-F1
#
_entry.id   AF-A0A961NP54-F1
#
_cell.length_a   1.000
_cell.length_b   1.000
_cell.length_c   1.000
_cell.angle_alpha   90.00
_cell.angle_beta   90.00
_cell.angle_gamma   90.00
#
_symmetry.space_group_name_H-M   'P 1'
#
loop_
_entity.id
_entity.type
_entity.pdbx_description
1 polymer ?
#
loop_
_entity_poly.entity_id
_entity_poly.type
_entity_poly.pdbx_seq_one_letter_code
_entity_poly.pdbx_strand_id
1 'polypeptide(L)'
;ALPELIVRDELLPLFNIKGLARRLQIYVHFKLDVSSDQVLITVSNDSPILESDVKRIHEIRRKFRRYREEGRQEEFFIESLDTSGGGHGLGYAIMDSILFDLNLNPETSLFIISASRTMVLLALPRSHPSSG
;
A
#
# COMPACT_ATOMS: atom_id res chain seq x y z
N ALA A 1 -25.16 -22.64 -23.52
CA ALA A 1 -23.91 -22.10 -24.08
C ALA A 1 -23.89 -20.56 -24.12
N LEU A 2 -24.34 -19.89 -23.06
CA LEU A 2 -24.34 -18.42 -22.91
C LEU A 2 -23.42 -17.86 -21.79
N PRO A 3 -22.99 -18.61 -20.74
CA PRO A 3 -22.14 -18.03 -19.70
C PRO A 3 -20.70 -17.74 -20.15
N GLU A 4 -20.11 -18.61 -20.98
CA GLU A 4 -18.70 -18.48 -21.38
C GLU A 4 -18.42 -17.30 -22.31
N LEU A 5 -19.39 -16.89 -23.14
CA LEU A 5 -19.20 -15.80 -24.10
C LEU A 5 -19.24 -14.43 -23.40
N ILE A 6 -20.12 -14.27 -22.41
CA ILE A 6 -20.26 -13.04 -21.59
C ILE A 6 -18.98 -12.82 -20.75
N VAL A 7 -18.44 -13.89 -20.17
CA VAL A 7 -17.17 -13.83 -19.41
C VAL A 7 -16.00 -13.39 -20.30
N ARG A 8 -16.00 -13.71 -21.59
CA ARG A 8 -14.92 -13.32 -22.51
C ARG A 8 -14.90 -11.83 -22.82
N ASP A 9 -16.07 -11.22 -23.04
CA ASP A 9 -16.18 -9.80 -23.38
C ASP A 9 -15.85 -8.91 -22.17
N GLU A 10 -16.22 -9.32 -20.95
CA GLU A 10 -15.88 -8.60 -19.71
C GLU A 10 -14.38 -8.68 -19.36
N LEU A 11 -13.70 -9.76 -19.76
CA LEU A 11 -12.26 -9.93 -19.51
C LEU A 11 -11.38 -9.29 -20.60
N LEU A 12 -11.96 -8.91 -21.74
CA LEU A 12 -11.24 -8.29 -22.87
C LEU A 12 -10.49 -7.00 -22.48
N PRO A 13 -11.06 -6.08 -21.67
CA PRO A 13 -10.33 -4.92 -21.15
C PRO A 13 -9.12 -5.30 -20.30
N LEU A 14 -9.23 -6.36 -19.49
CA LEU A 14 -8.12 -6.83 -18.65
C LEU A 14 -6.98 -7.42 -19.49
N PHE A 15 -7.30 -8.15 -20.57
CA PHE A 15 -6.29 -8.61 -21.53
C PHE A 15 -5.60 -7.45 -22.26
N ASN A 16 -6.35 -6.40 -22.60
CA ASN A 16 -5.81 -5.19 -23.22
C ASN A 16 -4.89 -4.41 -22.26
N ILE A 17 -5.26 -4.30 -20.97
CA ILE A 17 -4.42 -3.69 -19.92
C ILE A 17 -3.14 -4.51 -19.71
N LYS A 18 -3.23 -5.85 -19.62
CA LYS A 18 -2.07 -6.73 -19.49
C LYS A 18 -1.14 -6.63 -20.71
N GLY A 19 -1.70 -6.56 -21.92
CA GLY A 19 -0.94 -6.35 -23.15
C GLY A 19 -0.26 -4.98 -23.19
N LEU A 20 -0.96 -3.93 -22.74
CA LEU A 20 -0.41 -2.58 -22.62
C LEU A 20 0.72 -2.50 -21.58
N ALA A 21 0.52 -3.05 -20.38
CA ALA A 21 1.54 -3.10 -19.32
C ALA A 21 2.79 -3.85 -19.77
N ARG A 22 2.64 -4.98 -20.48
CA ARG A 22 3.76 -5.73 -21.06
C ARG A 22 4.51 -4.95 -22.15
N ARG A 23 3.78 -4.23 -23.02
CA ARG A 23 4.38 -3.36 -24.05
C ARG A 23 5.11 -2.16 -23.46
N LEU A 24 4.56 -1.56 -22.40
CA LEU A 24 5.13 -0.42 -21.70
C LEU A 24 6.17 -0.80 -20.64
N GLN A 25 6.46 -2.10 -20.48
CA GLN A 25 7.34 -2.64 -19.44
C GLN A 25 7.00 -2.15 -18.02
N ILE A 26 5.72 -2.00 -17.72
CA ILE A 26 5.25 -1.64 -16.38
C ILE A 26 5.11 -2.93 -15.59
N TYR A 27 6.07 -3.20 -14.72
CA TYR A 27 6.04 -4.35 -13.82
C TYR A 27 5.95 -3.90 -12.36
N VAL A 28 5.21 -4.69 -11.57
CA VAL A 28 5.28 -4.66 -10.11
C VAL A 28 6.23 -5.77 -9.70
N HIS A 29 7.35 -5.40 -9.09
CA HIS A 29 8.31 -6.32 -8.52
C HIS A 29 8.03 -6.48 -7.04
N PHE A 30 7.98 -7.73 -6.59
CA PHE A 30 7.87 -8.08 -5.19
C PHE A 30 9.14 -8.80 -4.77
N LYS A 31 9.73 -8.39 -3.65
CA LYS A 31 10.91 -9.01 -3.07
C LYS A 31 10.72 -9.21 -1.57
N LEU A 32 11.11 -10.39 -1.09
CA LEU A 32 11.13 -10.75 0.33
C LEU A 32 12.56 -11.13 0.70
N ASP A 33 13.19 -10.36 1.59
CA ASP A 33 14.49 -10.68 2.17
C ASP A 33 14.30 -11.00 3.67
N VAL A 34 14.79 -12.15 4.10
CA VAL A 34 14.68 -12.60 5.50
C VAL A 34 16.09 -12.76 6.07
N SER A 35 16.35 -12.14 7.23
CA SER A 35 17.59 -12.31 7.99
C SER A 35 17.33 -12.92 9.36
N SER A 36 18.37 -12.98 10.21
CA SER A 36 18.21 -13.40 11.61
C SER A 36 17.30 -12.46 12.39
N ASP A 37 17.34 -11.17 12.08
CA ASP A 37 16.80 -10.11 12.94
C ASP A 37 15.56 -9.45 12.35
N GLN A 38 15.39 -9.49 11.02
CA GLN A 38 14.33 -8.78 10.32
C GLN A 38 13.81 -9.50 9.08
N VAL A 39 12.58 -9.15 8.71
CA VAL A 39 11.93 -9.47 7.43
C VAL A 39 11.73 -8.16 6.68
N LEU A 40 12.27 -8.08 5.48
CA LEU A 40 12.11 -6.93 4.58
C LEU A 40 11.22 -7.34 3.41
N ILE A 41 10.12 -6.62 3.25
CA ILE A 41 9.18 -6.79 2.15
C ILE A 41 9.28 -5.55 1.27
N THR A 42 9.70 -5.72 0.03
CA THR A 42 9.83 -4.64 -0.94
C THR A 42 8.82 -4.83 -2.07
N VAL A 43 8.04 -3.80 -2.34
CA VAL A 43 7.17 -3.71 -3.52
C VAL A 43 7.62 -2.52 -4.33
N SER A 44 8.05 -2.75 -5.58
CA SER A 44 8.43 -1.65 -6.47
C SER A 44 7.67 -1.69 -7.79
N ASN A 45 7.33 -0.52 -8.30
CA ASN A 45 6.63 -0.32 -9.54
C ASN A 45 7.54 0.51 -10.47
N ASP A 46 7.68 0.07 -11.73
CA ASP A 46 8.54 0.72 -12.72
C ASP A 46 8.04 2.10 -13.18
N SER A 47 6.83 2.50 -12.80
CA SER A 47 6.33 3.87 -12.91
C SER A 47 6.71 4.71 -11.67
N PRO A 48 7.23 5.92 -11.86
CA PRO A 48 7.40 6.87 -10.77
C PRO A 48 6.03 7.28 -10.23
N ILE A 49 5.94 7.46 -8.91
CA ILE A 49 4.80 8.06 -8.23
C ILE A 49 4.91 9.57 -8.40
N LEU A 50 3.78 10.24 -8.64
CA LEU A 50 3.77 11.69 -8.74
C LEU A 50 4.06 12.31 -7.37
N GLU A 51 4.78 13.42 -7.33
CA GLU A 51 5.08 14.13 -6.07
C GLU A 51 3.80 14.51 -5.31
N SER A 52 2.74 14.87 -6.03
CA SER A 52 1.42 15.14 -5.48
C SER A 52 0.82 13.94 -4.75
N ASP A 53 1.02 12.73 -5.29
CA ASP A 53 0.54 11.49 -4.65
C ASP A 53 1.35 11.15 -3.40
N VAL A 54 2.67 11.35 -3.44
CA VAL A 54 3.53 11.20 -2.25
C VAL A 54 3.07 12.15 -1.14
N LYS A 55 2.83 13.42 -1.46
CA LYS A 55 2.31 14.41 -0.51
C LYS A 55 0.95 13.99 0.06
N ARG A 56 0.03 13.53 -0.78
CA ARG A 56 -1.29 13.03 -0.39
C ARG A 56 -1.17 11.83 0.56
N ILE A 57 -0.29 10.88 0.26
CA ILE A 57 -0.04 9.73 1.14
C ILE A 57 0.46 10.20 2.52
N HIS A 58 1.44 11.10 2.57
CA HIS A 58 1.94 11.62 3.84
C HIS A 58 0.87 12.38 4.63
N GLU A 59 0.01 13.14 3.95
CA GLU A 59 -1.10 13.85 4.60
C GLU A 59 -2.13 12.89 5.21
N ILE A 60 -2.51 11.85 4.48
CA ILE A 60 -3.41 10.79 4.97
C ILE A 60 -2.82 10.12 6.22
N ARG A 61 -1.53 9.74 6.18
CA ARG A 61 -0.83 9.13 7.33
C ARG A 61 -0.78 10.06 8.54
N ARG A 62 -0.52 11.36 8.33
CA ARG A 62 -0.55 12.37 9.41
C ARG A 62 -1.95 12.54 9.99
N LYS A 63 -2.99 12.63 9.15
CA LYS A 63 -4.39 12.72 9.60
C LYS A 63 -4.76 11.48 10.42
N PHE A 64 -4.47 10.28 9.91
CA PHE A 64 -4.74 9.03 10.62
C PHE A 64 -4.06 8.98 12.00
N ARG A 65 -2.77 9.34 12.07
CA ARG A 65 -2.04 9.37 13.34
C ARG A 65 -2.69 10.27 14.37
N ARG A 66 -3.11 11.47 13.97
CA ARG A 66 -3.82 12.39 14.86
C ARG A 66 -5.11 11.77 15.40
N TYR A 67 -5.92 11.14 14.55
CA TYR A 67 -7.15 10.46 14.99
C TYR A 67 -6.84 9.31 15.96
N ARG A 68 -5.76 8.56 15.72
CA ARG A 68 -5.33 7.49 16.64
C ARG A 68 -4.87 8.04 17.99
N GLU A 69 -4.04 9.08 18.00
CA GLU A 69 -3.57 9.75 19.24
C GLU A 69 -4.73 10.31 20.06
N GLU A 70 -5.80 10.77 19.39
CA GLU A 70 -7.04 11.23 20.02
C GLU A 70 -7.98 10.07 20.47
N GLY A 71 -7.64 8.81 20.19
CA GLY A 71 -8.49 7.64 20.49
C GLY A 71 -9.70 7.49 19.56
N ARG A 72 -9.69 8.17 18.41
CA ARG A 72 -10.81 8.33 17.46
C ARG A 72 -10.53 7.65 16.11
N GLN A 73 -9.68 6.62 16.07
CA GLN A 73 -9.26 5.99 14.81
C GLN A 73 -10.42 5.46 13.96
N GLU A 74 -11.51 4.99 14.58
CA GLU A 74 -12.69 4.49 13.87
C GLU A 74 -13.39 5.61 13.10
N GLU A 75 -13.47 6.82 13.69
CA GLU A 75 -14.05 8.00 13.05
C GLU A 75 -13.29 8.38 11.77
N PHE A 76 -11.96 8.25 11.77
CA PHE A 76 -11.15 8.48 10.56
C PHE A 76 -11.61 7.58 9.42
N PHE A 77 -11.80 6.29 9.69
CA PHE A 77 -12.22 5.35 8.66
C PHE A 77 -13.66 5.64 8.22
N ILE A 78 -14.58 5.91 9.14
CA ILE A 78 -15.98 6.26 8.83
C ILE A 78 -16.05 7.49 7.92
N GLU A 79 -15.36 8.58 8.27
CA GLU A 79 -15.27 9.79 7.46
C GLU A 79 -14.68 9.54 6.06
N SER A 80 -13.85 8.49 5.93
CA SER A 80 -13.14 8.18 4.70
C SER A 80 -13.84 7.13 3.83
N LEU A 81 -14.94 6.52 4.30
CA LEU A 81 -15.71 5.51 3.56
C LEU A 81 -16.51 6.13 2.40
N ASP A 82 -16.87 7.41 2.48
CA ASP A 82 -17.81 8.05 1.56
C ASP A 82 -17.10 8.83 0.42
N THR A 83 -16.37 8.13 -0.46
CA THR A 83 -15.79 8.76 -1.66
C THR A 83 -15.91 7.87 -2.89
N SER A 84 -16.86 8.16 -3.77
CA SER A 84 -17.10 7.48 -5.04
C SER A 84 -15.92 7.63 -6.04
N GLY A 85 -14.91 6.76 -5.94
CA GLY A 85 -13.78 6.70 -6.87
C GLY A 85 -12.71 5.69 -6.44
N GLY A 86 -12.21 4.87 -7.37
CA GLY A 86 -11.31 3.75 -7.09
C GLY A 86 -10.09 4.11 -6.22
N GLY A 87 -9.87 3.33 -5.16
CA GLY A 87 -8.70 3.38 -4.29
C GLY A 87 -8.59 4.65 -3.45
N HIS A 88 -9.40 4.76 -2.39
CA HIS A 88 -9.53 5.94 -1.50
C HIS A 88 -8.25 6.40 -0.77
N GLY A 89 -7.07 5.86 -1.09
CA GLY A 89 -5.80 6.23 -0.45
C GLY A 89 -5.65 5.72 0.99
N LEU A 90 -6.58 4.90 1.48
CA LEU A 90 -6.58 4.41 2.86
C LEU A 90 -5.59 3.28 3.15
N GLY A 91 -4.98 2.68 2.11
CA GLY A 91 -4.06 1.58 2.28
C GLY A 91 -2.92 1.88 3.27
N TYR A 92 -2.37 3.09 3.22
CA TYR A 92 -1.32 3.51 4.16
C TYR A 92 -1.83 3.74 5.59
N ALA A 93 -3.05 4.22 5.78
CA ALA A 93 -3.64 4.35 7.11
C ALA A 93 -3.93 2.96 7.73
N ILE A 94 -4.37 2.00 6.92
CA ILE A 94 -4.56 0.60 7.35
C ILE A 94 -3.21 -0.03 7.73
N MET A 95 -2.17 0.17 6.91
CA MET A 95 -0.82 -0.31 7.23
C MET A 95 -0.30 0.29 8.54
N ASP A 96 -0.48 1.60 8.74
CA ASP A 96 -0.12 2.27 9.99
C ASP A 96 -0.89 1.66 11.18
N SER A 97 -2.20 1.41 11.02
CA SER A 97 -3.02 0.77 12.07
C SER A 97 -2.46 -0.59 12.47
N ILE A 98 -2.19 -1.45 11.49
CA ILE A 98 -1.63 -2.79 11.72
C ILE A 98 -0.28 -2.71 12.42
N LEU A 99 0.59 -1.81 11.97
CA LEU A 99 1.93 -1.63 12.54
C LEU A 99 1.85 -1.21 14.01
N PHE A 100 0.99 -0.25 14.33
CA PHE A 100 0.79 0.15 15.71
C PHE A 100 0.17 -0.97 16.57
N ASP A 101 -0.74 -1.78 16.03
CA ASP A 101 -1.33 -2.93 16.74
C ASP A 101 -0.28 -4.03 17.00
N LEU A 102 0.79 -4.07 16.21
CA LEU A 102 1.99 -4.88 16.44
C LEU A 102 3.02 -4.20 17.36
N ASN A 103 2.68 -3.06 17.97
CA ASN A 103 3.59 -2.20 18.74
C ASN A 103 4.82 -1.72 17.96
N LEU A 104 4.68 -1.53 16.65
CA LEU A 104 5.71 -1.00 15.76
C LEU A 104 5.43 0.45 15.41
N ASN A 105 6.50 1.25 15.23
CA ASN A 105 6.37 2.61 14.73
C ASN A 105 6.31 2.59 13.19
N PRO A 106 5.22 3.08 12.57
CA PRO A 106 5.10 3.09 11.12
C PRO A 106 6.12 3.98 10.38
N GLU A 107 6.70 4.99 11.04
CA GLU A 107 7.74 5.83 10.44
C GLU A 107 9.07 5.12 10.27
N THR A 108 9.35 4.15 11.14
CA THR A 108 10.59 3.36 11.08
C THR A 108 10.37 1.97 10.49
N SER A 109 9.12 1.60 10.21
CA SER A 109 8.76 0.28 9.68
C SER A 109 8.27 0.35 8.23
N LEU A 110 7.74 1.48 7.75
CA LEU A 110 7.18 1.62 6.40
C LEU A 110 7.74 2.84 5.67
N PHE A 111 8.57 2.57 4.66
CA PHE A 111 9.27 3.58 3.87
C PHE A 111 8.71 3.63 2.45
N ILE A 112 8.50 4.85 1.95
CA ILE A 112 8.14 5.12 0.57
C ILE A 112 9.34 5.81 -0.07
N ILE A 113 9.95 5.17 -1.05
CA ILE A 113 11.10 5.67 -1.79
C ILE A 113 10.60 6.00 -3.20
N SER A 114 10.66 7.29 -3.54
CA SER A 114 10.29 7.79 -4.85
C SER A 114 11.51 8.44 -5.50
N ALA A 115 12.07 7.76 -6.48
CA ALA A 115 13.12 8.31 -7.34
C ALA A 115 12.68 8.15 -8.81
N SER A 116 13.39 7.34 -9.60
CA SER A 116 12.95 6.94 -10.94
C SER A 116 11.84 5.89 -10.95
N ARG A 117 11.62 5.23 -9.80
CA ARG A 117 10.62 4.19 -9.57
C ARG A 117 9.95 4.43 -8.22
N THR A 118 8.75 3.89 -8.05
CA THR A 118 8.10 3.84 -6.75
C THR A 118 8.51 2.57 -6.04
N MET A 119 9.04 2.67 -4.82
CA MET A 119 9.35 1.51 -3.99
C MET A 119 8.76 1.72 -2.61
N VAL A 120 8.05 0.71 -2.11
CA VAL A 120 7.59 0.62 -0.73
C VAL A 120 8.38 -0.48 -0.06
N LEU A 121 9.01 -0.14 1.07
CA LEU A 121 9.76 -1.06 1.91
C LEU A 121 9.05 -1.16 3.26
N LEU A 122 8.66 -2.37 3.62
CA LEU A 122 8.15 -2.73 4.94
C LEU A 122 9.22 -3.55 5.66
N ALA A 123 9.71 -3.03 6.78
CA ALA A 123 10.68 -3.66 7.65
C ALA A 123 9.98 -4.15 8.93
N LEU A 124 10.04 -5.45 9.18
CA LEU A 124 9.43 -6.09 10.34
C LEU A 124 10.51 -6.81 11.16
N PRO A 125 10.54 -6.69 12.48
CA PRO A 125 11.44 -7.48 13.31
C PRO A 125 11.01 -8.95 13.32
N ARG A 126 11.97 -9.88 13.40
CA ARG A 126 11.68 -11.32 13.42
C ARG A 126 11.25 -11.83 14.81
N SER A 127 11.65 -11.12 15.86
CA SER A 127 11.24 -11.36 17.24
C SER A 127 10.50 -10.14 17.76
N HIS A 128 9.41 -10.36 18.51
CA HIS A 128 8.75 -9.28 19.24
C HIS A 128 9.79 -8.58 20.13
N PRO A 129 9.82 -7.24 20.19
CA PRO A 129 10.54 -6.58 21.26
C PRO A 129 9.95 -7.10 22.57
N SER A 130 10.73 -7.87 23.31
CA SER A 130 10.36 -8.35 24.62
C SER A 130 9.98 -7.14 25.47
N SER A 131 8.76 -7.14 26.01
CA SER A 131 8.31 -6.18 27.01
C SER A 131 9.29 -6.22 28.17
N GLY A 132 10.20 -5.24 28.23
CA GLY A 132 11.01 -4.96 29.42
C GLY A 132 10.17 -4.26 30.46
#